data_AF-A0A7J8YFA2-F1
#
_entry.id   AF-A0A7J8YFA2-F1
#
_cell.length_a   1.000
_cell.length_b   1.000
_cell.length_c   1.000
_cell.angle_alpha   90.00
_cell.angle_beta   90.00
_cell.angle_gamma   90.00
#
_symmetry.space_group_name_H-M   'P 1'
#
loop_
_entity.id
_entity.type
_entity.pdbx_description
1 polymer ?
#
loop_
_entity_poly.entity_id
_entity_poly.type
_entity_poly.pdbx_seq_one_letter_code
_entity_poly.pdbx_strand_id
1 'polypeptide(L)'
;MMENIAEVHVGVILDVKSPVGSVANACIPMAISDFYAAHPNFRTRLSLHHRNSDDALAAAFTALELIDKEEVDAIIGPQTSKQARFVIDVGKKAQVPVISTQAKAITAIVQAYGWHEVILIYEDTEYGSDLIPYLAHEFQQVDIRTRVIVVHMSSSFGSKFFFLAKDVAMISEGYVWIITDGLSSLLDPMGVKDIGSMQGVLAKAVEMIPQESSSVNGENHHRNTSQFPVIKVSKRGKMILNGLLKTKFKGLSGDFSLVGGQLQASTFEIINVIDNEEKVIGYWTLENGLRNTKDIPRGWTTPIGGKKLKIAVPHKPGFEAYLKVARDPYTKEFIITGFSHDVFEEALALLPFPVPHKLIPFSIGPNVGTYDELLSYVKNQVLS
;
A
#
# COMPACT_ATOMS: atom_id res chain seq x y z
N MET A 1 -47.33 18.34 22.73
CA MET A 1 -46.19 19.16 22.26
C MET A 1 -45.45 18.35 21.21
N MET A 2 -44.98 18.96 20.13
CA MET A 2 -43.94 18.32 19.30
C MET A 2 -42.64 18.40 20.09
N GLU A 3 -41.97 17.27 20.30
CA GLU A 3 -40.68 17.26 20.98
C GLU A 3 -39.59 17.74 20.03
N ASN A 4 -38.70 18.61 20.49
CA ASN A 4 -37.73 19.27 19.63
C ASN A 4 -36.60 18.30 19.24
N ILE A 5 -36.59 17.85 17.99
CA ILE A 5 -35.54 16.99 17.41
C ILE A 5 -34.37 17.88 17.01
N ALA A 6 -33.15 17.46 17.36
CA ALA A 6 -31.94 18.19 17.03
C ALA A 6 -31.24 17.57 15.81
N GLU A 7 -31.30 18.22 14.65
CA GLU A 7 -30.63 17.71 13.45
C GLU A 7 -29.13 18.06 13.42
N VAL A 8 -28.38 17.19 12.75
CA VAL A 8 -26.95 17.33 12.44
C VAL A 8 -26.80 17.00 10.95
N HIS A 9 -26.41 17.99 10.16
CA HIS A 9 -26.33 17.87 8.70
C HIS A 9 -24.98 17.29 8.31
N VAL A 10 -24.96 16.15 7.63
CA VAL A 10 -23.72 15.45 7.27
C VAL A 10 -23.62 15.33 5.75
N GLY A 11 -22.63 15.98 5.17
CA GLY A 11 -22.27 15.81 3.76
C GLY A 11 -21.64 14.45 3.53
N VAL A 12 -22.03 13.74 2.47
CA VAL A 12 -21.46 12.44 2.10
C VAL A 12 -20.98 12.52 0.66
N ILE A 13 -19.66 12.51 0.47
CA ILE A 13 -19.01 12.63 -0.85
C ILE A 13 -18.42 11.27 -1.23
N LEU A 14 -18.96 10.66 -2.28
CA LEU A 14 -18.58 9.33 -2.76
C LEU A 14 -18.59 9.33 -4.29
N ASP A 15 -17.67 8.66 -4.96
CA ASP A 15 -17.96 8.14 -6.30
C ASP A 15 -18.85 6.90 -6.14
N VAL A 16 -20.14 6.99 -6.51
CA VAL A 16 -21.07 5.85 -6.41
C VAL A 16 -20.94 4.87 -7.59
N LYS A 17 -20.13 5.20 -8.61
CA LYS A 17 -19.78 4.29 -9.71
C LYS A 17 -18.68 3.32 -9.28
N SER A 18 -17.83 3.70 -8.33
CA SER A 18 -16.80 2.83 -7.77
C SER A 18 -17.43 1.69 -6.93
N PRO A 19 -16.85 0.47 -6.93
CA PRO A 19 -17.33 -0.62 -6.07
C PRO A 19 -17.34 -0.23 -4.58
N VAL A 20 -16.28 0.45 -4.12
CA VAL A 20 -16.13 0.91 -2.73
C VAL A 20 -17.22 1.91 -2.36
N GLY A 21 -17.53 2.84 -3.26
CA GLY A 21 -18.52 3.88 -3.02
C GLY A 21 -19.96 3.40 -3.10
N SER A 22 -20.26 2.47 -4.00
CA SER A 22 -21.56 1.79 -4.04
C SER A 22 -21.85 1.09 -2.71
N VAL A 23 -20.87 0.34 -2.19
CA VAL A 23 -20.96 -0.30 -0.86
C VAL A 23 -21.09 0.75 0.26
N ALA A 24 -20.21 1.76 0.31
CA ALA A 24 -20.28 2.80 1.34
C ALA A 24 -21.61 3.57 1.35
N ASN A 25 -22.18 3.84 0.17
CA ASN A 25 -23.45 4.53 0.00
C ASN A 25 -24.63 3.72 0.56
N ALA A 26 -24.56 2.38 0.55
CA ALA A 26 -25.51 1.49 1.20
C ALA A 26 -25.24 1.32 2.71
N CYS A 27 -23.98 1.16 3.11
CA CYS A 27 -23.62 0.89 4.51
C CYS A 27 -23.87 2.06 5.47
N ILE A 28 -23.66 3.32 5.03
CA ILE A 28 -23.86 4.51 5.87
C ILE A 28 -25.32 4.62 6.41
N PRO A 29 -26.38 4.58 5.57
CA PRO A 29 -27.75 4.65 6.09
C PRO A 29 -28.15 3.41 6.91
N MET A 30 -27.63 2.22 6.62
CA MET A 30 -27.86 1.03 7.45
C MET A 30 -27.27 1.21 8.87
N ALA A 31 -26.01 1.61 8.99
CA ALA A 31 -25.37 1.85 10.28
C ALA A 31 -26.09 2.92 11.12
N ILE A 32 -26.73 3.91 10.48
CA ILE A 32 -27.54 4.94 11.14
C ILE A 32 -28.89 4.37 11.61
N SER A 33 -29.53 3.51 10.81
CA SER A 33 -30.72 2.76 11.20
C SER A 33 -30.45 1.90 12.43
N ASP A 34 -29.37 1.09 12.39
CA ASP A 34 -28.97 0.20 13.48
C ASP A 34 -28.64 0.99 14.76
N PHE A 35 -27.93 2.12 14.62
CA PHE A 35 -27.64 2.99 15.75
C PHE A 35 -28.92 3.53 16.41
N TYR A 36 -29.89 4.02 15.66
CA TYR A 36 -31.13 4.55 16.24
C TYR A 36 -32.10 3.45 16.70
N ALA A 37 -32.06 2.25 16.13
CA ALA A 37 -32.78 1.09 16.63
C ALA A 37 -32.24 0.63 18.00
N ALA A 38 -30.92 0.64 18.19
CA ALA A 38 -30.28 0.36 19.48
C ALA A 38 -30.44 1.51 20.50
N HIS A 39 -30.60 2.76 20.03
CA HIS A 39 -30.67 3.95 20.88
C HIS A 39 -31.96 4.78 20.67
N PRO A 40 -33.16 4.21 20.88
CA PRO A 40 -34.44 4.86 20.54
C PRO A 40 -34.67 6.19 21.29
N ASN A 41 -34.08 6.33 22.48
CA ASN A 41 -34.17 7.54 23.32
C ASN A 41 -33.24 8.69 22.88
N PHE A 42 -32.33 8.48 21.91
CA PHE A 42 -31.53 9.58 21.36
C PHE A 42 -32.45 10.54 20.57
N ARG A 43 -32.34 11.85 20.84
CA ARG A 43 -33.15 12.91 20.19
C ARG A 43 -32.42 13.68 19.09
N THR A 44 -31.13 13.40 18.91
CA THR A 44 -30.35 13.89 17.76
C THR A 44 -30.63 13.02 16.54
N ARG A 45 -30.78 13.61 15.35
CA ARG A 45 -30.89 12.88 14.07
C ARG A 45 -29.81 13.34 13.10
N LEU A 46 -29.19 12.40 12.37
CA LEU A 46 -28.31 12.73 11.25
C LEU A 46 -29.16 12.92 9.99
N SER A 47 -28.93 14.04 9.30
CA SER A 47 -29.56 14.38 8.02
C SER A 47 -28.47 14.28 6.94
N LEU A 48 -28.58 13.30 6.04
CA LEU A 48 -27.51 12.95 5.10
C LEU A 48 -27.65 13.66 3.75
N HIS A 49 -26.59 14.32 3.33
CA HIS A 49 -26.51 15.05 2.07
C HIS A 49 -25.54 14.36 1.12
N HIS A 50 -26.03 13.31 0.47
CA HIS A 50 -25.24 12.53 -0.50
C HIS A 50 -24.95 13.34 -1.77
N ARG A 51 -23.74 13.18 -2.31
CA ARG A 51 -23.28 13.77 -3.56
C ARG A 51 -22.28 12.85 -4.26
N ASN A 52 -22.41 12.69 -5.58
CA ASN A 52 -21.44 11.97 -6.39
C ASN A 52 -20.20 12.83 -6.69
N SER A 53 -19.00 12.24 -6.67
CA SER A 53 -17.81 12.87 -7.23
C SER A 53 -16.76 11.85 -7.66
N ASP A 54 -16.43 11.84 -8.95
CA ASP A 54 -15.37 11.05 -9.56
C ASP A 54 -14.00 11.77 -9.51
N ASP A 55 -13.94 13.07 -9.83
CA ASP A 55 -12.66 13.82 -9.86
C ASP A 55 -12.38 14.68 -8.59
N ALA A 56 -11.10 15.04 -8.39
CA ALA A 56 -10.62 15.79 -7.23
C ALA A 56 -11.05 17.27 -7.16
N LEU A 57 -11.32 17.93 -8.30
CA LEU A 57 -11.82 19.30 -8.37
C LEU A 57 -13.33 19.33 -8.15
N ALA A 58 -14.09 18.40 -8.75
CA ALA A 58 -15.49 18.19 -8.43
C ALA A 58 -15.69 17.92 -6.94
N ALA A 59 -14.85 17.10 -6.30
CA ALA A 59 -14.98 16.81 -4.87
C ALA A 59 -14.83 18.09 -4.01
N ALA A 60 -13.91 18.98 -4.38
CA ALA A 60 -13.70 20.26 -3.71
C ALA A 60 -14.89 21.22 -3.88
N PHE A 61 -15.48 21.32 -5.09
CA PHE A 61 -16.69 22.10 -5.32
C PHE A 61 -17.90 21.51 -4.59
N THR A 62 -18.09 20.20 -4.64
CA THR A 62 -19.13 19.45 -3.93
C THR A 62 -19.08 19.70 -2.43
N ALA A 63 -17.90 19.64 -1.81
CA ALA A 63 -17.71 19.98 -0.40
C ALA A 63 -18.12 21.43 -0.10
N LEU A 64 -17.79 22.37 -0.98
CA LEU A 64 -18.16 23.77 -0.81
C LEU A 64 -19.67 24.02 -1.02
N GLU A 65 -20.33 23.31 -1.92
CA GLU A 65 -21.78 23.36 -2.06
C GLU A 65 -22.50 22.82 -0.81
N LEU A 66 -22.02 21.70 -0.26
CA LEU A 66 -22.55 21.12 0.98
C LEU A 66 -22.40 22.10 2.17
N ILE A 67 -21.28 22.81 2.24
CA ILE A 67 -21.01 23.80 3.30
C ILE A 67 -21.84 25.08 3.13
N ASP A 68 -22.04 25.56 1.90
CA ASP A 68 -22.69 26.85 1.64
C ASP A 68 -24.22 26.77 1.49
N LYS A 69 -24.74 25.65 0.96
CA LYS A 69 -26.18 25.45 0.67
C LYS A 69 -26.90 24.58 1.71
N GLU A 70 -26.29 23.47 2.12
CA GLU A 70 -26.90 22.50 3.06
C GLU A 70 -26.45 22.74 4.52
N GLU A 71 -25.60 23.75 4.75
CA GLU A 71 -24.97 24.17 6.01
C GLU A 71 -24.38 23.01 6.86
N VAL A 72 -23.70 22.05 6.21
CA VAL A 72 -23.28 20.80 6.87
C VAL A 72 -22.37 21.01 8.10
N ASP A 73 -22.72 20.28 9.16
CA ASP A 73 -22.00 20.18 10.43
C ASP A 73 -20.71 19.35 10.33
N ALA A 74 -20.68 18.39 9.42
CA ALA A 74 -19.55 17.49 9.15
C ALA A 74 -19.59 16.96 7.70
N ILE A 75 -18.46 16.44 7.20
CA ILE A 75 -18.37 15.73 5.92
C ILE A 75 -17.77 14.34 6.13
N ILE A 76 -18.36 13.32 5.50
CA ILE A 76 -17.82 11.96 5.36
C ILE A 76 -17.32 11.78 3.93
N GLY A 77 -16.16 11.14 3.80
CA GLY A 77 -15.42 11.06 2.55
C GLY A 77 -14.53 12.30 2.33
N PRO A 78 -14.02 12.49 1.11
CA PRO A 78 -14.20 11.62 -0.07
C PRO A 78 -13.38 10.32 0.04
N GLN A 79 -13.51 9.43 -0.94
CA GLN A 79 -12.90 8.09 -0.93
C GLN A 79 -11.39 8.13 -1.17
N THR A 80 -10.93 8.96 -2.11
CA THR A 80 -9.57 8.86 -2.65
C THR A 80 -8.61 9.90 -2.05
N SER A 81 -7.30 9.63 -2.10
CA SER A 81 -6.26 10.50 -1.55
C SER A 81 -6.10 11.82 -2.31
N LYS A 82 -6.27 11.87 -3.64
CA LYS A 82 -6.27 13.14 -4.41
C LYS A 82 -7.50 13.98 -4.05
N GLN A 83 -8.70 13.39 -4.05
CA GLN A 83 -9.94 14.07 -3.67
C GLN A 83 -9.87 14.61 -2.22
N ALA A 84 -9.41 13.78 -1.27
CA ALA A 84 -9.42 14.09 0.16
C ALA A 84 -8.56 15.31 0.50
N ARG A 85 -7.42 15.49 -0.16
CA ARG A 85 -6.53 16.64 0.07
C ARG A 85 -7.27 17.97 -0.08
N PHE A 86 -8.04 18.14 -1.16
CA PHE A 86 -8.76 19.38 -1.41
C PHE A 86 -9.98 19.55 -0.50
N VAL A 87 -10.77 18.49 -0.27
CA VAL A 87 -11.94 18.54 0.62
C VAL A 87 -11.54 18.86 2.07
N ILE A 88 -10.43 18.30 2.55
CA ILE A 88 -9.85 18.61 3.87
C ILE A 88 -9.47 20.10 3.97
N ASP A 89 -8.88 20.69 2.92
CA ASP A 89 -8.50 22.12 2.95
C ASP A 89 -9.69 23.08 2.80
N VAL A 90 -10.78 22.66 2.14
CA VAL A 90 -12.08 23.36 2.18
C VAL A 90 -12.69 23.26 3.59
N GLY A 91 -12.75 22.07 4.17
CA GLY A 91 -13.28 21.81 5.51
C GLY A 91 -12.53 22.57 6.60
N LYS A 92 -11.18 22.61 6.56
CA LYS A 92 -10.34 23.43 7.46
C LYS A 92 -10.73 24.90 7.41
N LYS A 93 -10.90 25.49 6.22
CA LYS A 93 -11.29 26.90 6.05
C LYS A 93 -12.69 27.17 6.61
N ALA A 94 -13.63 26.25 6.36
CA ALA A 94 -14.98 26.30 6.91
C ALA A 94 -15.07 25.93 8.41
N GLN A 95 -13.99 25.40 9.01
CA GLN A 95 -13.99 24.77 10.34
C GLN A 95 -15.00 23.61 10.47
N VAL A 96 -15.32 22.94 9.36
CA VAL A 96 -16.16 21.74 9.28
C VAL A 96 -15.25 20.49 9.33
N PRO A 97 -15.47 19.56 10.27
CA PRO A 97 -14.70 18.31 10.33
C PRO A 97 -14.97 17.43 9.11
N VAL A 98 -13.88 16.85 8.56
CA VAL A 98 -13.90 15.92 7.42
C VAL A 98 -13.39 14.56 7.89
N ILE A 99 -14.15 13.50 7.62
CA ILE A 99 -13.84 12.11 7.98
C ILE A 99 -13.48 11.34 6.70
N SER A 100 -12.19 11.30 6.38
CA SER A 100 -11.64 10.66 5.17
C SER A 100 -10.94 9.33 5.47
N THR A 101 -11.11 8.33 4.60
CA THR A 101 -10.29 7.12 4.59
C THR A 101 -8.89 7.41 4.00
N GLN A 102 -7.81 7.08 4.73
CA GLN A 102 -6.43 7.27 4.27
C GLN A 102 -5.55 6.04 4.59
N ALA A 103 -4.74 5.61 3.63
CA ALA A 103 -4.06 4.31 3.63
C ALA A 103 -2.72 4.29 4.41
N LYS A 104 -2.77 4.37 5.75
CA LYS A 104 -1.58 4.27 6.61
C LYS A 104 -1.04 2.86 6.86
N ALA A 105 -1.81 1.81 6.59
CA ALA A 105 -1.39 0.44 6.87
C ALA A 105 -0.14 0.03 6.05
N ILE A 106 -0.07 0.43 4.78
CA ILE A 106 1.03 0.06 3.87
C ILE A 106 2.35 0.68 4.34
N THR A 107 2.35 1.96 4.72
CA THR A 107 3.58 2.65 5.15
C THR A 107 4.07 2.15 6.50
N ALA A 108 3.15 1.87 7.44
CA ALA A 108 3.48 1.26 8.72
C ALA A 108 4.08 -0.16 8.57
N ILE A 109 3.56 -0.97 7.64
CA ILE A 109 4.12 -2.29 7.30
C ILE A 109 5.52 -2.15 6.70
N VAL A 110 5.72 -1.27 5.70
CA VAL A 110 7.04 -1.05 5.07
C VAL A 110 8.09 -0.59 6.08
N GLN A 111 7.72 0.33 6.98
CA GLN A 111 8.59 0.80 8.06
C GLN A 111 8.94 -0.31 9.06
N ALA A 112 7.97 -1.15 9.44
CA ALA A 112 8.18 -2.18 10.47
C ALA A 112 9.17 -3.29 10.06
N TYR A 113 9.35 -3.56 8.77
CA TYR A 113 10.30 -4.57 8.29
C TYR A 113 11.69 -4.03 7.96
N GLY A 114 11.89 -2.71 8.01
CA GLY A 114 13.05 -2.11 7.33
C GLY A 114 13.04 -2.49 5.86
N TRP A 115 11.90 -2.28 5.19
CA TRP A 115 11.80 -2.43 3.74
C TRP A 115 12.06 -1.11 3.05
N HIS A 116 12.83 -1.23 1.98
CA HIS A 116 13.74 -0.17 1.61
C HIS A 116 13.86 -0.02 0.08
N GLU A 117 13.04 -0.61 -0.78
CA GLU A 117 13.03 -0.32 -2.24
C GLU A 117 11.65 -0.70 -2.76
N VAL A 118 10.69 0.22 -2.61
CA VAL A 118 9.29 -0.06 -2.94
C VAL A 118 9.02 0.20 -4.42
N ILE A 119 8.88 -0.88 -5.18
CA ILE A 119 8.38 -0.86 -6.56
C ILE A 119 6.86 -0.82 -6.49
N LEU A 120 6.28 0.38 -6.67
CA LEU A 120 4.83 0.53 -6.75
C LEU A 120 4.36 0.26 -8.18
N ILE A 121 3.68 -0.87 -8.40
CA ILE A 121 2.99 -1.18 -9.65
C ILE A 121 1.51 -0.86 -9.45
N TYR A 122 0.95 -0.04 -10.32
CA TYR A 122 -0.42 0.43 -10.21
C TYR A 122 -1.17 0.30 -11.54
N GLU A 123 -2.49 0.24 -11.46
CA GLU A 123 -3.36 0.37 -12.62
C GLU A 123 -3.38 1.85 -13.06
N ASP A 124 -3.11 2.15 -14.34
CA ASP A 124 -3.02 3.53 -14.85
C ASP A 124 -4.42 4.15 -15.06
N THR A 125 -5.12 4.27 -13.94
CA THR A 125 -6.45 4.87 -13.77
C THR A 125 -6.40 5.86 -12.61
N GLU A 126 -7.45 6.66 -12.41
CA GLU A 126 -7.48 7.60 -11.27
C GLU A 126 -7.36 6.82 -9.94
N TYR A 127 -8.11 5.73 -9.78
CA TYR A 127 -8.02 4.80 -8.65
C TYR A 127 -6.58 4.32 -8.37
N GLY A 128 -5.90 3.69 -9.34
CA GLY A 128 -4.55 3.14 -9.09
C GLY A 128 -3.47 4.21 -8.92
N SER A 129 -3.58 5.34 -9.62
CA SER A 129 -2.62 6.44 -9.52
C SER A 129 -2.81 7.36 -8.29
N ASP A 130 -3.96 7.27 -7.61
CA ASP A 130 -4.31 8.15 -6.48
C ASP A 130 -3.43 7.98 -5.25
N LEU A 131 -2.93 6.77 -5.04
CA LEU A 131 -2.14 6.39 -3.88
C LEU A 131 -0.66 6.82 -4.01
N ILE A 132 -0.16 7.02 -5.24
CA ILE A 132 1.27 7.30 -5.52
C ILE A 132 1.77 8.56 -4.78
N PRO A 133 1.10 9.73 -4.84
CA PRO A 133 1.63 10.95 -4.22
C PRO A 133 1.65 10.87 -2.69
N TYR A 134 0.79 10.02 -2.10
CA TYR A 134 0.78 9.76 -0.66
C TYR A 134 1.95 8.86 -0.27
N LEU A 135 2.10 7.69 -0.91
CA LEU A 135 3.21 6.78 -0.64
C LEU A 135 4.58 7.44 -0.91
N ALA A 136 4.71 8.23 -1.97
CA ALA A 136 5.94 8.97 -2.27
C ALA A 136 6.32 9.98 -1.17
N HIS A 137 5.34 10.66 -0.56
CA HIS A 137 5.58 11.57 0.56
C HIS A 137 6.06 10.85 1.83
N GLU A 138 5.44 9.71 2.16
CA GLU A 138 5.79 8.94 3.35
C GLU A 138 7.10 8.15 3.18
N PHE A 139 7.44 7.70 1.96
CA PHE A 139 8.68 6.99 1.65
C PHE A 139 9.90 7.91 1.48
N GLN A 140 9.72 9.23 1.25
CA GLN A 140 10.82 10.20 1.16
C GLN A 140 11.64 10.38 2.45
N GLN A 141 11.22 9.76 3.56
CA GLN A 141 11.84 9.92 4.89
C GLN A 141 12.71 8.72 5.31
N VAL A 142 13.04 7.80 4.39
CA VAL A 142 13.70 6.50 4.67
C VAL A 142 14.88 6.24 3.73
N ASP A 143 15.99 5.66 4.22
CA ASP A 143 17.13 5.20 3.37
C ASP A 143 16.85 3.81 2.76
N ILE A 144 17.32 3.57 1.53
CA ILE A 144 16.62 2.69 0.57
C ILE A 144 17.56 1.68 -0.15
N ARG A 145 17.36 0.35 0.07
CA ARG A 145 18.18 -0.83 -0.30
C ARG A 145 17.47 -2.22 -0.48
N THR A 146 16.14 -2.40 -0.34
CA THR A 146 15.49 -3.76 -0.27
C THR A 146 14.15 -3.89 -1.02
N ARG A 147 14.12 -4.67 -2.13
CA ARG A 147 12.97 -4.76 -3.05
C ARG A 147 11.68 -5.36 -2.47
N VAL A 148 10.62 -4.57 -2.52
CA VAL A 148 9.22 -4.97 -2.25
C VAL A 148 8.34 -4.42 -3.36
N ILE A 149 7.43 -5.24 -3.89
CA ILE A 149 6.50 -4.85 -4.94
C ILE A 149 5.11 -4.65 -4.34
N VAL A 150 4.65 -3.40 -4.29
CA VAL A 150 3.28 -3.05 -3.88
C VAL A 150 2.41 -2.94 -5.13
N VAL A 151 1.29 -3.65 -5.16
CA VAL A 151 0.38 -3.73 -6.31
C VAL A 151 -0.97 -3.09 -5.97
N HIS A 152 -1.27 -1.96 -6.60
CA HIS A 152 -2.52 -1.21 -6.42
C HIS A 152 -3.35 -1.20 -7.71
N MET A 153 -4.24 -2.18 -7.83
CA MET A 153 -5.07 -2.42 -9.02
C MET A 153 -6.50 -2.82 -8.61
N SER A 154 -7.43 -2.83 -9.57
CA SER A 154 -8.69 -3.56 -9.44
C SER A 154 -8.46 -5.08 -9.53
N SER A 155 -9.38 -5.89 -9.01
CA SER A 155 -9.40 -7.35 -9.21
C SER A 155 -9.33 -7.78 -10.69
N SER A 156 -9.97 -7.00 -11.56
CA SER A 156 -10.04 -7.25 -13.01
C SER A 156 -8.70 -7.08 -13.75
N PHE A 157 -7.76 -6.31 -13.19
CA PHE A 157 -6.40 -6.14 -13.70
C PHE A 157 -5.40 -6.97 -12.90
N GLY A 158 -5.53 -7.03 -11.58
CA GLY A 158 -4.65 -7.79 -10.69
C GLY A 158 -4.57 -9.28 -11.05
N SER A 159 -5.72 -9.93 -11.30
CA SER A 159 -5.78 -11.33 -11.76
C SER A 159 -4.94 -11.59 -13.02
N LYS A 160 -5.09 -10.74 -14.05
CA LYS A 160 -4.32 -10.81 -15.30
C LYS A 160 -2.84 -10.51 -15.09
N PHE A 161 -2.54 -9.52 -14.26
CA PHE A 161 -1.18 -9.12 -13.91
C PHE A 161 -0.44 -10.25 -13.20
N PHE A 162 -1.04 -10.88 -12.19
CA PHE A 162 -0.42 -11.99 -11.46
C PHE A 162 -0.31 -13.27 -12.30
N PHE A 163 -1.24 -13.52 -13.22
CA PHE A 163 -1.08 -14.57 -14.24
C PHE A 163 0.17 -14.35 -15.10
N LEU A 164 0.37 -13.14 -15.63
CA LEU A 164 1.57 -12.80 -16.41
C LEU A 164 2.86 -12.85 -15.57
N ALA A 165 2.82 -12.32 -14.33
CA ALA A 165 3.97 -12.35 -13.42
C ALA A 165 4.39 -13.78 -13.05
N LYS A 166 3.44 -14.72 -12.99
CA LYS A 166 3.68 -16.15 -12.79
C LYS A 166 4.31 -16.78 -14.03
N ASP A 167 3.81 -16.48 -15.23
CA ASP A 167 4.38 -16.97 -16.50
C ASP A 167 5.83 -16.50 -16.73
N VAL A 168 6.19 -15.29 -16.28
CA VAL A 168 7.59 -14.78 -16.30
C VAL A 168 8.38 -15.10 -15.01
N ALA A 169 7.89 -16.03 -14.18
CA ALA A 169 8.52 -16.54 -12.96
C ALA A 169 8.87 -15.49 -11.88
N MET A 170 8.22 -14.31 -11.87
CA MET A 170 8.38 -13.29 -10.83
C MET A 170 7.57 -13.56 -9.56
N ILE A 171 6.77 -14.63 -9.53
CA ILE A 171 6.09 -15.18 -8.33
C ILE A 171 6.97 -16.28 -7.68
N SER A 172 8.29 -16.14 -7.78
CA SER A 172 9.29 -17.04 -7.19
C SER A 172 10.02 -16.38 -6.00
N GLU A 173 10.97 -17.10 -5.40
CA GLU A 173 11.72 -16.62 -4.22
C GLU A 173 12.40 -15.28 -4.47
N GLY A 174 12.48 -14.45 -3.42
CA GLY A 174 13.11 -13.12 -3.49
C GLY A 174 12.29 -12.01 -4.13
N TYR A 175 11.01 -12.25 -4.43
CA TYR A 175 10.03 -11.19 -4.71
C TYR A 175 8.99 -11.12 -3.58
N VAL A 176 9.04 -10.05 -2.78
CA VAL A 176 7.96 -9.73 -1.82
C VAL A 176 6.86 -8.99 -2.56
N TRP A 177 5.65 -9.53 -2.55
CA TRP A 177 4.46 -8.93 -3.16
C TRP A 177 3.44 -8.54 -2.11
N ILE A 178 2.89 -7.33 -2.18
CA ILE A 178 1.82 -6.82 -1.32
C ILE A 178 0.69 -6.28 -2.19
N ILE A 179 -0.54 -6.71 -1.94
CA ILE A 179 -1.73 -6.17 -2.62
C ILE A 179 -2.55 -5.26 -1.71
N THR A 180 -3.15 -4.24 -2.31
CA THR A 180 -4.01 -3.25 -1.63
C THR A 180 -5.48 -3.65 -1.60
N ASP A 181 -6.29 -2.91 -0.84
CA ASP A 181 -7.68 -3.23 -0.53
C ASP A 181 -8.55 -3.64 -1.73
N GLY A 182 -8.67 -2.82 -2.78
CA GLY A 182 -9.55 -3.10 -3.94
C GLY A 182 -9.07 -4.23 -4.88
N LEU A 183 -7.98 -4.93 -4.53
CA LEU A 183 -7.62 -6.22 -5.07
C LEU A 183 -7.89 -7.34 -4.05
N SER A 184 -7.46 -7.18 -2.79
CA SER A 184 -7.65 -8.18 -1.72
C SER A 184 -9.11 -8.41 -1.33
N SER A 185 -9.96 -7.38 -1.30
CA SER A 185 -11.38 -7.47 -0.91
C SER A 185 -12.26 -8.18 -1.94
N LEU A 186 -11.67 -8.63 -3.06
CA LEU A 186 -12.34 -9.30 -4.16
C LEU A 186 -11.58 -10.57 -4.59
N LEU A 187 -10.80 -11.18 -3.68
CA LEU A 187 -10.15 -12.48 -3.90
C LEU A 187 -11.14 -13.65 -3.77
N ASP A 188 -11.94 -13.71 -2.71
CA ASP A 188 -13.03 -14.71 -2.55
C ASP A 188 -13.88 -14.95 -3.83
N PRO A 189 -14.37 -13.91 -4.55
CA PRO A 189 -15.13 -14.09 -5.80
C PRO A 189 -14.28 -14.37 -7.06
N MET A 190 -12.95 -14.46 -6.97
CA MET A 190 -12.09 -14.84 -8.11
C MET A 190 -12.06 -16.37 -8.31
N GLY A 191 -11.80 -16.81 -9.54
CA GLY A 191 -11.66 -18.23 -9.82
C GLY A 191 -10.42 -18.83 -9.14
N VAL A 192 -10.50 -20.08 -8.69
CA VAL A 192 -9.38 -20.82 -8.06
C VAL A 192 -8.09 -20.78 -8.92
N LYS A 193 -8.25 -20.76 -10.26
CA LYS A 193 -7.13 -20.61 -11.20
C LYS A 193 -6.43 -19.24 -11.10
N ASP A 194 -7.20 -18.18 -10.86
CA ASP A 194 -6.74 -16.80 -10.79
C ASP A 194 -6.13 -16.51 -9.43
N ILE A 195 -6.76 -16.96 -8.33
CA ILE A 195 -6.15 -16.97 -6.98
C ILE A 195 -4.86 -17.79 -7.00
N GLY A 196 -4.87 -18.95 -7.67
CA GLY A 196 -3.69 -19.79 -7.91
C GLY A 196 -2.57 -19.15 -8.74
N SER A 197 -2.78 -17.97 -9.34
CA SER A 197 -1.69 -17.17 -9.92
C SER A 197 -0.89 -16.39 -8.86
N MET A 198 -1.47 -16.18 -7.67
CA MET A 198 -1.00 -15.26 -6.64
C MET A 198 -0.28 -15.96 -5.47
N GLN A 199 0.12 -17.23 -5.60
CA GLN A 199 0.80 -18.00 -4.54
C GLN A 199 2.00 -17.26 -3.93
N GLY A 200 1.97 -17.00 -2.62
CA GLY A 200 3.03 -16.28 -1.92
C GLY A 200 2.91 -14.75 -1.93
N VAL A 201 1.85 -14.20 -2.52
CA VAL A 201 1.48 -12.78 -2.42
C VAL A 201 0.85 -12.50 -1.07
N LEU A 202 1.30 -11.44 -0.39
CA LEU A 202 0.68 -10.95 0.83
C LEU A 202 -0.57 -10.14 0.52
N ALA A 203 -1.71 -10.66 0.96
CA ALA A 203 -2.97 -9.97 0.97
C ALA A 203 -3.08 -9.02 2.19
N LYS A 204 -3.96 -8.03 2.02
CA LYS A 204 -4.17 -6.86 2.89
C LYS A 204 -4.18 -7.18 4.39
N ALA A 205 -3.73 -6.18 5.14
CA ALA A 205 -4.14 -5.84 6.51
C ALA A 205 -5.68 -5.81 6.69
N VAL A 206 -6.33 -6.95 6.93
CA VAL A 206 -7.80 -7.04 7.07
C VAL A 206 -8.23 -6.75 8.52
N GLU A 207 -9.42 -6.16 8.65
CA GLU A 207 -10.23 -6.12 9.88
C GLU A 207 -11.43 -7.08 9.69
N MET A 208 -11.71 -7.90 10.70
CA MET A 208 -12.49 -9.15 10.67
C MET A 208 -14.03 -8.97 10.87
N ILE A 209 -14.96 -9.79 10.34
CA ILE A 209 -14.94 -10.84 9.28
C ILE A 209 -16.19 -10.63 8.32
N PRO A 210 -16.90 -11.58 7.65
CA PRO A 210 -17.67 -11.26 6.43
C PRO A 210 -19.20 -11.10 6.58
N GLN A 211 -19.83 -10.65 5.49
CA GLN A 211 -21.26 -10.79 5.18
C GLN A 211 -21.49 -11.07 3.69
N GLU A 212 -22.60 -11.75 3.36
CA GLU A 212 -23.01 -12.07 1.99
C GLU A 212 -23.60 -10.83 1.26
N SER A 213 -23.62 -10.86 -0.08
CA SER A 213 -23.96 -9.70 -0.91
C SER A 213 -25.23 -9.87 -1.75
N SER A 214 -25.91 -8.76 -2.02
CA SER A 214 -26.83 -8.62 -3.16
C SER A 214 -26.84 -7.16 -3.64
N SER A 215 -27.29 -6.92 -4.87
CA SER A 215 -26.97 -5.70 -5.64
C SER A 215 -28.15 -5.15 -6.46
N VAL A 216 -28.07 -3.89 -6.90
CA VAL A 216 -28.68 -3.34 -8.15
C VAL A 216 -28.23 -1.88 -8.38
N ASN A 217 -28.32 -1.41 -9.64
CA ASN A 217 -27.71 -0.17 -10.16
C ASN A 217 -28.61 1.09 -10.08
N GLY A 218 -28.01 2.27 -10.32
CA GLY A 218 -28.70 3.54 -10.57
C GLY A 218 -27.90 4.47 -11.52
N GLU A 219 -28.59 5.37 -12.23
CA GLU A 219 -28.01 6.22 -13.30
C GLU A 219 -27.60 7.65 -12.85
N ASN A 220 -26.95 8.41 -13.74
CA ASN A 220 -26.27 9.68 -13.44
C ASN A 220 -26.88 10.91 -14.14
N HIS A 221 -26.82 12.09 -13.49
CA HIS A 221 -27.07 13.39 -14.12
C HIS A 221 -26.03 14.45 -13.67
N HIS A 222 -25.45 15.18 -14.62
CA HIS A 222 -24.52 16.31 -14.41
C HIS A 222 -25.25 17.66 -14.30
N ARG A 223 -24.58 18.67 -13.73
CA ARG A 223 -24.83 20.10 -13.99
C ARG A 223 -23.58 20.97 -13.75
N ASN A 224 -23.56 22.16 -14.35
CA ASN A 224 -22.38 23.02 -14.47
C ASN A 224 -22.28 24.09 -13.36
N THR A 225 -21.07 24.63 -13.14
CA THR A 225 -20.72 25.60 -12.10
C THR A 225 -20.28 26.97 -12.67
N SER A 226 -20.57 28.08 -11.98
CA SER A 226 -20.08 29.42 -12.39
C SER A 226 -20.16 30.56 -11.35
N GLN A 227 -19.61 30.38 -10.14
CA GLN A 227 -19.04 31.47 -9.30
C GLN A 227 -18.32 30.85 -8.10
N PHE A 228 -17.22 31.45 -7.61
CA PHE A 228 -16.49 30.97 -6.43
C PHE A 228 -17.09 31.55 -5.13
N PRO A 229 -17.68 30.72 -4.23
CA PRO A 229 -18.28 31.21 -2.99
C PRO A 229 -17.25 31.70 -1.96
N VAL A 230 -17.67 32.65 -1.12
CA VAL A 230 -16.95 33.00 0.11
C VAL A 230 -17.24 31.92 1.16
N ILE A 231 -16.22 31.17 1.57
CA ILE A 231 -16.37 30.04 2.48
C ILE A 231 -16.83 30.53 3.87
N LYS A 232 -18.08 30.21 4.24
CA LYS A 232 -18.64 30.45 5.58
C LYS A 232 -17.94 29.58 6.63
N VAL A 233 -17.89 30.06 7.87
CA VAL A 233 -17.32 29.32 9.02
C VAL A 233 -18.44 28.69 9.85
N SER A 234 -18.36 27.37 10.06
CA SER A 234 -19.32 26.61 10.87
C SER A 234 -19.27 27.00 12.35
N LYS A 235 -20.45 27.22 12.93
CA LYS A 235 -20.64 27.52 14.36
C LYS A 235 -20.50 26.27 15.24
N ARG A 236 -20.75 25.07 14.69
CA ARG A 236 -20.80 23.79 15.42
C ARG A 236 -19.58 22.89 15.17
N GLY A 237 -18.91 23.02 14.02
CA GLY A 237 -17.84 22.10 13.61
C GLY A 237 -16.68 21.93 14.61
N LYS A 238 -16.29 22.97 15.35
CA LYS A 238 -15.31 22.87 16.46
C LYS A 238 -15.78 22.00 17.63
N MET A 239 -17.06 22.08 17.99
CA MET A 239 -17.65 21.23 19.04
C MET A 239 -17.69 19.77 18.59
N ILE A 240 -18.07 19.54 17.32
CA ILE A 240 -18.19 18.20 16.73
C ILE A 240 -16.81 17.56 16.57
N LEU A 241 -15.81 18.29 16.06
CA LEU A 241 -14.42 17.85 16.00
C LEU A 241 -13.88 17.45 17.39
N ASN A 242 -14.12 18.28 18.42
CA ASN A 242 -13.75 17.97 19.79
C ASN A 242 -14.50 16.76 20.39
N GLY A 243 -15.67 16.41 19.85
CA GLY A 243 -16.37 15.16 20.15
C GLY A 243 -15.71 13.97 19.47
N LEU A 244 -15.58 14.02 18.13
CA LEU A 244 -14.96 12.98 17.30
C LEU A 244 -13.56 12.59 17.80
N LEU A 245 -12.71 13.57 18.15
CA LEU A 245 -11.37 13.35 18.69
C LEU A 245 -11.32 12.66 20.06
N LYS A 246 -12.46 12.56 20.77
CA LYS A 246 -12.60 11.87 22.06
C LYS A 246 -13.37 10.55 21.95
N THR A 247 -13.97 10.28 20.80
CA THR A 247 -14.78 9.09 20.54
C THR A 247 -13.93 7.82 20.66
N LYS A 248 -14.40 6.89 21.50
CA LYS A 248 -13.93 5.50 21.57
C LYS A 248 -15.14 4.57 21.62
N PHE A 249 -15.15 3.54 20.79
CA PHE A 249 -16.22 2.52 20.76
C PHE A 249 -15.67 1.23 20.15
N LYS A 250 -16.44 0.14 20.25
CA LYS A 250 -16.15 -1.11 19.53
C LYS A 250 -17.05 -1.20 18.30
N GLY A 251 -16.46 -1.12 17.12
CA GLY A 251 -17.14 -1.31 15.83
C GLY A 251 -16.95 -2.74 15.29
N LEU A 252 -17.34 -2.95 14.03
CA LEU A 252 -17.05 -4.19 13.29
C LEU A 252 -15.54 -4.47 13.27
N SER A 253 -14.76 -3.43 12.95
CA SER A 253 -13.30 -3.31 13.05
C SER A 253 -12.67 -3.68 14.41
N GLY A 254 -13.45 -3.86 15.47
CA GLY A 254 -12.94 -3.88 16.84
C GLY A 254 -12.82 -2.48 17.44
N ASP A 255 -11.79 -2.25 18.25
CA ASP A 255 -11.74 -1.09 19.16
C ASP A 255 -11.27 0.20 18.46
N PHE A 256 -12.22 1.05 18.05
CA PHE A 256 -11.99 2.34 17.43
C PHE A 256 -11.50 3.37 18.44
N SER A 257 -10.43 4.09 18.12
CA SER A 257 -10.06 5.35 18.79
C SER A 257 -9.18 6.24 17.91
N LEU A 258 -9.17 7.54 18.18
CA LEU A 258 -8.34 8.52 17.46
C LEU A 258 -7.17 9.03 18.34
N VAL A 259 -5.98 9.09 17.75
CA VAL A 259 -4.78 9.75 18.32
C VAL A 259 -4.26 10.75 17.29
N GLY A 260 -4.07 12.01 17.71
CA GLY A 260 -3.67 13.10 16.80
C GLY A 260 -4.67 13.40 15.67
N GLY A 261 -5.91 12.90 15.78
CA GLY A 261 -6.91 12.96 14.70
C GLY A 261 -6.80 11.86 13.65
N GLN A 262 -6.01 10.81 13.90
CA GLN A 262 -5.84 9.64 13.03
C GLN A 262 -6.29 8.37 13.76
N LEU A 263 -6.80 7.38 13.02
CA LEU A 263 -7.21 6.09 13.57
C LEU A 263 -6.01 5.37 14.21
N GLN A 264 -6.10 5.09 15.50
CA GLN A 264 -5.14 4.21 16.18
C GLN A 264 -5.52 2.76 15.88
N ALA A 265 -5.12 2.26 14.70
CA ALA A 265 -5.28 0.86 14.34
C ALA A 265 -4.50 -0.01 15.34
N SER A 266 -5.20 -0.92 16.01
CA SER A 266 -4.62 -1.77 17.06
C SER A 266 -3.94 -3.01 16.47
N THR A 267 -4.60 -3.66 15.51
CA THR A 267 -4.13 -4.90 14.87
C THR A 267 -4.49 -4.90 13.39
N PHE A 268 -3.62 -5.47 12.55
CA PHE A 268 -3.87 -5.81 11.16
C PHE A 268 -3.67 -7.31 10.96
N GLU A 269 -4.61 -7.99 10.31
CA GLU A 269 -4.46 -9.38 9.91
C GLU A 269 -3.62 -9.47 8.62
N ILE A 270 -2.54 -10.26 8.63
CA ILE A 270 -1.68 -10.48 7.46
C ILE A 270 -2.05 -11.82 6.83
N ILE A 271 -2.53 -11.75 5.59
CA ILE A 271 -3.00 -12.91 4.82
C ILE A 271 -1.97 -13.23 3.73
N ASN A 272 -1.81 -14.50 3.37
CA ASN A 272 -0.95 -14.97 2.30
C ASN A 272 -1.72 -15.99 1.46
N VAL A 273 -1.54 -15.97 0.13
CA VAL A 273 -2.14 -16.98 -0.74
C VAL A 273 -1.28 -18.24 -0.72
N ILE A 274 -1.81 -19.34 -0.18
CA ILE A 274 -1.09 -20.61 0.00
C ILE A 274 -2.00 -21.77 -0.44
N ASP A 275 -1.58 -22.44 -1.51
CA ASP A 275 -2.23 -23.59 -2.15
C ASP A 275 -3.53 -23.23 -2.88
N ASN A 276 -3.53 -22.03 -3.50
CA ASN A 276 -4.66 -21.38 -4.16
C ASN A 276 -5.80 -20.95 -3.20
N GLU A 277 -5.54 -20.92 -1.89
CA GLU A 277 -6.45 -20.45 -0.84
C GLU A 277 -5.84 -19.26 -0.09
N GLU A 278 -6.66 -18.37 0.47
CA GLU A 278 -6.20 -17.37 1.43
C GLU A 278 -5.96 -18.01 2.81
N LYS A 279 -4.79 -17.79 3.40
CA LYS A 279 -4.45 -18.26 4.75
C LYS A 279 -3.91 -17.11 5.59
N VAL A 280 -4.51 -16.90 6.76
CA VAL A 280 -4.03 -15.94 7.76
C VAL A 280 -2.69 -16.44 8.31
N ILE A 281 -1.61 -15.70 8.06
CA ILE A 281 -0.26 -16.07 8.51
C ILE A 281 0.19 -15.32 9.76
N GLY A 282 -0.53 -14.30 10.21
CA GLY A 282 -0.23 -13.63 11.48
C GLY A 282 -0.95 -12.30 11.68
N TYR A 283 -0.66 -11.67 12.81
CA TYR A 283 -1.25 -10.39 13.23
C TYR A 283 -0.17 -9.35 13.49
N TRP A 284 -0.23 -8.23 12.77
CA TRP A 284 0.68 -7.10 12.94
C TRP A 284 0.07 -6.04 13.88
N THR A 285 0.88 -5.45 14.74
CA THR A 285 0.50 -4.31 15.61
C THR A 285 1.61 -3.27 15.61
N LEU A 286 1.27 -1.98 15.76
CA LEU A 286 2.25 -0.89 15.76
C LEU A 286 3.31 -1.03 16.88
N GLU A 287 2.91 -1.58 18.03
CA GLU A 287 3.78 -1.76 19.19
C GLU A 287 4.67 -3.00 19.12
N ASN A 288 4.26 -4.04 18.38
CA ASN A 288 4.90 -5.36 18.47
C ASN A 288 5.34 -5.98 17.12
N GLY A 289 5.12 -5.28 16.00
CA GLY A 289 5.31 -5.85 14.66
C GLY A 289 4.35 -7.02 14.40
N LEU A 290 4.74 -7.91 13.48
CA LEU A 290 4.00 -9.13 13.16
C LEU A 290 4.29 -10.26 14.15
N ARG A 291 3.22 -10.92 14.60
CA ARG A 291 3.25 -12.09 15.49
C ARG A 291 2.47 -13.26 14.90
N ASN A 292 2.74 -14.46 15.43
CA ASN A 292 2.10 -15.73 15.06
C ASN A 292 2.40 -16.21 13.63
N THR A 293 3.55 -15.84 13.06
CA THR A 293 4.08 -16.31 11.76
C THR A 293 4.36 -17.81 11.78
N LYS A 294 3.36 -18.62 11.45
CA LYS A 294 3.52 -20.07 11.25
C LYS A 294 4.06 -20.39 9.86
N ASP A 295 3.59 -19.66 8.85
CA ASP A 295 4.00 -19.81 7.46
C ASP A 295 4.70 -18.52 6.99
N ILE A 296 6.01 -18.62 6.71
CA ILE A 296 6.80 -17.50 6.16
C ILE A 296 6.52 -17.40 4.66
N PRO A 297 6.21 -16.20 4.12
CA PRO A 297 5.99 -16.03 2.68
C PRO A 297 7.22 -16.39 1.84
N ARG A 298 7.01 -17.00 0.66
CA ARG A 298 8.11 -17.36 -0.26
C ARG A 298 8.93 -16.18 -0.76
N GLY A 299 8.39 -14.95 -0.69
CA GLY A 299 9.16 -13.74 -0.98
C GLY A 299 10.19 -13.36 0.09
N TRP A 300 10.07 -13.90 1.31
CA TRP A 300 10.90 -13.55 2.46
C TRP A 300 12.08 -14.49 2.68
N THR A 301 12.10 -15.66 2.04
CA THR A 301 13.35 -16.40 1.85
C THR A 301 14.22 -15.67 0.83
N THR A 302 15.48 -15.40 1.18
CA THR A 302 16.42 -14.79 0.24
C THR A 302 16.59 -15.68 -1.00
N PRO A 303 16.56 -15.13 -2.22
CA PRO A 303 16.43 -15.92 -3.44
C PRO A 303 17.64 -16.82 -3.68
N ILE A 304 17.47 -18.12 -3.40
CA ILE A 304 18.53 -19.12 -3.59
C ILE A 304 18.77 -19.35 -5.10
N GLY A 305 17.71 -19.23 -5.91
CA GLY A 305 17.73 -19.35 -7.37
C GLY A 305 17.99 -18.06 -8.17
N GLY A 306 18.28 -16.93 -7.51
CA GLY A 306 18.48 -15.64 -8.20
C GLY A 306 19.70 -15.62 -9.14
N LYS A 307 19.71 -14.69 -10.11
CA LYS A 307 20.92 -14.40 -10.91
C LYS A 307 22.06 -14.02 -9.96
N LYS A 308 23.06 -14.91 -9.81
CA LYS A 308 24.23 -14.65 -8.96
C LYS A 308 24.95 -13.38 -9.40
N LEU A 309 25.32 -12.52 -8.44
CA LEU A 309 26.12 -11.32 -8.69
C LEU A 309 27.46 -11.72 -9.33
N LYS A 310 27.72 -11.26 -10.54
CA LYS A 310 28.96 -11.57 -11.28
C LYS A 310 30.01 -10.50 -11.01
N ILE A 311 31.08 -10.89 -10.33
CA ILE A 311 32.13 -9.97 -9.86
C ILE A 311 33.37 -10.20 -10.70
N ALA A 312 33.82 -9.18 -11.42
CA ALA A 312 34.98 -9.29 -12.29
C ALA A 312 36.28 -9.08 -11.50
N VAL A 313 37.22 -10.03 -11.62
CA VAL A 313 38.42 -10.15 -10.79
C VAL A 313 39.66 -9.90 -11.66
N PRO A 314 40.37 -8.75 -11.52
CA PRO A 314 41.50 -8.41 -12.38
C PRO A 314 42.70 -9.34 -12.16
N HIS A 315 42.93 -10.26 -13.09
CA HIS A 315 44.08 -11.15 -13.11
C HIS A 315 45.26 -10.48 -13.82
N LYS A 316 46.19 -9.92 -13.04
CA LYS A 316 47.41 -9.26 -13.54
C LYS A 316 48.66 -9.96 -12.98
N PRO A 317 49.51 -10.57 -13.83
CA PRO A 317 50.76 -11.18 -13.38
C PRO A 317 51.63 -10.21 -12.57
N GLY A 318 52.26 -10.72 -11.50
CA GLY A 318 53.16 -9.94 -10.63
C GLY A 318 52.49 -9.15 -9.50
N PHE A 319 51.16 -9.18 -9.35
CA PHE A 319 50.42 -8.49 -8.27
C PHE A 319 49.70 -9.45 -7.29
N GLU A 320 50.15 -10.70 -7.24
CA GLU A 320 49.46 -11.82 -6.56
C GLU A 320 49.22 -11.64 -5.05
N ALA A 321 49.99 -10.80 -4.36
CA ALA A 321 49.79 -10.53 -2.93
C ALA A 321 48.46 -9.82 -2.63
N TYR A 322 47.96 -8.99 -3.56
CA TYR A 322 46.66 -8.33 -3.44
C TYR A 322 45.53 -9.19 -3.99
N LEU A 323 45.77 -9.83 -5.14
CA LEU A 323 44.77 -10.66 -5.80
C LEU A 323 45.46 -11.69 -6.71
N LYS A 324 45.37 -12.96 -6.32
CA LYS A 324 45.91 -14.11 -7.05
C LYS A 324 44.77 -14.90 -7.67
N VAL A 325 44.86 -15.16 -8.97
CA VAL A 325 43.97 -16.08 -9.68
C VAL A 325 44.79 -17.28 -10.12
N ALA A 326 44.50 -18.44 -9.53
CA ALA A 326 45.00 -19.73 -9.96
C ALA A 326 43.88 -20.50 -10.69
N ARG A 327 44.24 -21.62 -11.32
CA ARG A 327 43.28 -22.56 -11.90
C ARG A 327 43.49 -23.93 -11.26
N ASP A 328 42.40 -24.55 -10.80
CA ASP A 328 42.47 -25.90 -10.26
C ASP A 328 42.88 -26.89 -11.38
N PRO A 329 43.87 -27.76 -11.16
CA PRO A 329 44.36 -28.67 -12.20
C PRO A 329 43.39 -29.83 -12.52
N TYR A 330 42.43 -30.13 -11.66
CA TYR A 330 41.47 -31.23 -11.79
C TYR A 330 40.08 -30.74 -12.24
N THR A 331 39.47 -29.80 -11.51
CA THR A 331 38.14 -29.25 -11.82
C THR A 331 38.17 -28.22 -12.95
N LYS A 332 39.34 -27.62 -13.22
CA LYS A 332 39.56 -26.52 -14.18
C LYS A 332 38.82 -25.23 -13.83
N GLU A 333 38.28 -25.11 -12.62
CA GLU A 333 37.70 -23.87 -12.09
C GLU A 333 38.81 -22.89 -11.65
N PHE A 334 38.43 -21.65 -11.36
CA PHE A 334 39.36 -20.61 -10.92
C PHE A 334 39.36 -20.49 -9.40
N ILE A 335 40.54 -20.62 -8.79
CA ILE A 335 40.78 -20.41 -7.37
C ILE A 335 41.27 -18.96 -7.21
N ILE A 336 40.59 -18.17 -6.40
CA ILE A 336 40.86 -16.74 -6.22
C ILE A 336 41.17 -16.51 -4.74
N THR A 337 42.25 -15.77 -4.45
CA THR A 337 42.82 -15.61 -3.11
C THR A 337 43.58 -14.28 -2.99
N GLY A 338 43.92 -13.87 -1.77
CA GLY A 338 44.77 -12.70 -1.49
C GLY A 338 43.98 -11.54 -0.89
N PHE A 339 44.69 -10.51 -0.43
CA PHE A 339 44.14 -9.47 0.46
C PHE A 339 42.78 -8.88 0.02
N SER A 340 42.61 -8.56 -1.27
CA SER A 340 41.37 -7.97 -1.78
C SER A 340 40.21 -8.96 -1.91
N HIS A 341 40.48 -10.27 -1.96
CA HIS A 341 39.48 -11.34 -1.84
C HIS A 341 39.09 -11.53 -0.38
N ASP A 342 40.07 -11.58 0.52
CA ASP A 342 39.85 -11.91 1.93
C ASP A 342 39.08 -10.77 2.65
N VAL A 343 39.37 -9.51 2.31
CA VAL A 343 38.57 -8.33 2.73
C VAL A 343 37.16 -8.33 2.14
N PHE A 344 36.96 -8.90 0.95
CA PHE A 344 35.63 -9.00 0.33
C PHE A 344 34.77 -10.07 1.02
N GLU A 345 35.33 -11.25 1.32
CA GLU A 345 34.61 -12.30 2.05
C GLU A 345 34.28 -11.87 3.50
N GLU A 346 35.18 -11.18 4.19
CA GLU A 346 34.91 -10.60 5.52
C GLU A 346 33.77 -9.54 5.44
N ALA A 347 33.80 -8.69 4.41
CA ALA A 347 32.73 -7.72 4.17
C ALA A 347 31.38 -8.38 3.83
N LEU A 348 31.37 -9.54 3.16
CA LEU A 348 30.15 -10.34 2.95
C LEU A 348 29.67 -11.00 4.25
N ALA A 349 30.57 -11.51 5.09
CA ALA A 349 30.23 -12.13 6.37
C ALA A 349 29.57 -11.16 7.37
N LEU A 350 29.84 -9.85 7.21
CA LEU A 350 29.21 -8.77 7.98
C LEU A 350 27.83 -8.32 7.43
N LEU A 351 27.37 -8.83 6.30
CA LEU A 351 26.05 -8.49 5.75
C LEU A 351 24.93 -9.27 6.47
N PRO A 352 23.79 -8.64 6.80
CA PRO A 352 22.65 -9.32 7.43
C PRO A 352 21.85 -10.21 6.46
N PHE A 353 22.36 -10.47 5.26
CA PHE A 353 21.75 -11.33 4.25
C PHE A 353 22.84 -11.97 3.35
N PRO A 354 22.65 -13.21 2.88
CA PRO A 354 23.56 -13.82 1.90
C PRO A 354 23.52 -13.07 0.57
N VAL A 355 24.69 -12.96 -0.08
CA VAL A 355 24.84 -12.43 -1.45
C VAL A 355 25.34 -13.55 -2.37
N PRO A 356 24.43 -14.28 -3.06
CA PRO A 356 24.81 -15.30 -4.03
C PRO A 356 25.59 -14.66 -5.17
N HIS A 357 26.87 -14.99 -5.29
CA HIS A 357 27.78 -14.37 -6.27
C HIS A 357 28.58 -15.41 -7.05
N LYS A 358 29.27 -14.97 -8.10
CA LYS A 358 30.29 -15.73 -8.84
C LYS A 358 31.42 -14.79 -9.25
N LEU A 359 32.64 -15.14 -8.84
CA LEU A 359 33.85 -14.46 -9.28
C LEU A 359 34.18 -14.87 -10.73
N ILE A 360 34.59 -13.91 -11.56
CA ILE A 360 34.94 -14.10 -12.97
C ILE A 360 36.30 -13.41 -13.23
N PRO A 361 37.38 -14.16 -13.45
CA PRO A 361 38.66 -13.55 -13.81
C PRO A 361 38.63 -12.79 -15.13
N PHE A 362 39.27 -11.61 -15.14
CA PHE A 362 39.52 -10.80 -16.32
C PHE A 362 41.03 -10.58 -16.44
N SER A 363 41.65 -11.14 -17.49
CA SER A 363 43.11 -11.07 -17.67
C SER A 363 43.54 -9.68 -18.13
N ILE A 364 44.46 -9.06 -17.39
CA ILE A 364 45.01 -7.74 -17.68
C ILE A 364 46.48 -7.87 -18.06
N GLY A 365 46.83 -7.38 -19.25
CA GLY A 365 48.19 -7.45 -19.78
C GLY A 365 48.32 -6.90 -21.21
N PRO A 366 49.55 -6.72 -21.71
CA PRO A 366 49.81 -6.20 -23.05
C PRO A 366 49.10 -7.06 -24.12
N ASN A 367 48.28 -6.43 -24.94
CA ASN A 367 47.46 -7.07 -25.98
C ASN A 367 46.47 -8.15 -25.48
N VAL A 368 46.09 -8.12 -24.19
CA VAL A 368 45.11 -9.06 -23.59
C VAL A 368 43.90 -8.34 -23.02
N GLY A 369 44.10 -7.23 -22.29
CA GLY A 369 43.02 -6.46 -21.68
C GLY A 369 43.51 -5.39 -20.72
N THR A 370 42.68 -4.39 -20.47
CA THR A 370 42.95 -3.18 -19.67
C THR A 370 41.96 -3.00 -18.51
N TYR A 371 42.29 -2.11 -17.57
CA TYR A 371 41.35 -1.72 -16.50
C TYR A 371 40.17 -0.91 -17.04
N ASP A 372 40.34 -0.12 -18.11
CA ASP A 372 39.26 0.67 -18.69
C ASP A 372 38.22 -0.20 -19.41
N GLU A 373 38.67 -1.26 -20.10
CA GLU A 373 37.77 -2.28 -20.66
C GLU A 373 37.02 -3.00 -19.54
N LEU A 374 37.70 -3.43 -18.47
CA LEU A 374 37.08 -4.04 -17.28
C LEU A 374 35.99 -3.14 -16.67
N LEU A 375 36.26 -1.83 -16.52
CA LEU A 375 35.27 -0.85 -16.06
C LEU A 375 34.11 -0.68 -17.05
N SER A 376 34.36 -0.79 -18.36
CA SER A 376 33.31 -0.77 -19.39
C SER A 376 32.39 -1.99 -19.33
N TYR A 377 32.93 -3.18 -19.04
CA TYR A 377 32.14 -4.41 -18.84
C TYR A 377 31.19 -4.31 -17.65
N VAL A 378 31.62 -3.66 -16.56
CA VAL A 378 30.77 -3.34 -15.40
C VAL A 378 29.73 -2.28 -15.77
N LYS A 379 30.15 -1.14 -16.34
CA LYS A 379 29.27 -0.01 -16.69
C LYS A 379 28.14 -0.40 -17.65
N ASN A 380 28.45 -1.21 -18.66
CA ASN A 380 27.52 -1.60 -19.72
C ASN A 380 26.72 -2.87 -19.37
N GLN A 381 26.87 -3.41 -18.16
CA GLN A 381 26.26 -4.68 -17.71
C GLN A 381 26.55 -5.90 -18.60
N VAL A 382 27.58 -5.85 -19.45
CA VAL A 382 27.87 -6.91 -20.46
C VAL A 382 28.24 -8.25 -19.83
N LEU A 383 28.54 -8.28 -18.53
CA LEU A 383 28.74 -9.50 -17.76
C LEU A 383 27.43 -10.24 -17.39
N SER A 384 26.24 -9.64 -17.55
CA SER A 384 24.94 -10.06 -16.97
C SER A 384 24.53 -11.53 -17.14
#